data_AF-A0A498PQS2-F1
#
_entry.id   AF-A0A498PQS2-F1
#
_cell.length_a   1.000
_cell.length_b   1.000
_cell.length_c   1.000
_cell.angle_alpha   90.00
_cell.angle_beta   90.00
_cell.angle_gamma   90.00
#
_symmetry.space_group_name_H-M   'P 1'
#
loop_
_entity.id
_entity.type
_entity.pdbx_description
1 polymer ?
#
loop_
_entity_poly.entity_id
_entity_poly.type
_entity_poly.pdbx_seq_one_letter_code
_entity_poly.pdbx_strand_id
1 'polypeptide(L)'
;MPANQVISLINGPAPDGYPMINYEYAIVNSNQKDAATAQTLQAFLHWAITDGNGTDFPNQVHFQPLPASVVKLSDAQIAKISG
;
A
#
# COMPACT_ATOMS: atom_id res chain seq x y z
N MET A 1 10.96 3.29 -7.16
CA MET A 1 9.50 3.13 -7.25
C MET A 1 8.91 4.35 -7.94
N PRO A 2 8.02 4.19 -8.93
CA PRO A 2 7.26 5.30 -9.51
C PRO A 2 6.41 6.03 -8.46
N ALA A 3 6.11 7.30 -8.68
CA ALA A 3 5.32 8.11 -7.73
C ALA A 3 3.87 7.62 -7.57
N ASN A 4 3.28 7.04 -8.63
CA ASN A 4 1.97 6.40 -8.59
C ASN A 4 2.03 4.94 -8.11
N GLN A 5 3.24 4.42 -7.82
CA GLN A 5 3.53 3.07 -7.34
C GLN A 5 3.07 1.93 -8.27
N VAL A 6 2.63 2.23 -9.48
CA VAL A 6 2.24 1.21 -10.46
C VAL A 6 3.50 0.65 -11.11
N ILE A 7 3.83 -0.59 -10.76
CA ILE A 7 5.00 -1.29 -11.31
C ILE A 7 4.75 -2.81 -11.32
N SER A 8 5.32 -3.50 -12.32
CA SER A 8 5.44 -4.95 -12.32
C SER A 8 6.72 -5.37 -11.58
N LEU A 9 6.61 -6.37 -10.70
CA LEU A 9 7.75 -6.98 -10.02
C LEU A 9 8.05 -8.39 -10.53
N ILE A 10 7.45 -8.79 -11.65
CA ILE A 10 7.64 -10.11 -12.26
C ILE A 10 9.04 -10.21 -12.87
N ASN A 11 9.73 -11.31 -12.63
CA ASN A 11 11.09 -11.60 -13.10
C ASN A 11 12.09 -10.48 -12.78
N GLY A 12 12.08 -10.01 -11.53
CA GLY A 12 13.04 -9.01 -11.05
C GLY A 12 14.50 -9.49 -11.11
N PRO A 13 15.48 -8.57 -11.05
CA PRO A 13 16.90 -8.89 -11.26
C PRO A 13 17.62 -9.52 -10.05
N ALA A 14 16.91 -9.76 -8.94
CA ALA A 14 17.51 -10.30 -7.73
C ALA A 14 17.90 -11.77 -7.95
N PRO A 15 19.17 -12.17 -7.75
CA PRO A 15 19.64 -13.54 -8.02
C PRO A 15 18.85 -14.62 -7.28
N ASP A 16 18.47 -14.34 -6.03
CA ASP A 16 17.70 -15.25 -5.16
C ASP A 16 16.23 -14.84 -5.03
N GLY A 17 15.77 -13.91 -5.89
CA GLY A 17 14.41 -13.38 -5.84
C GLY A 17 13.39 -14.35 -6.42
N TYR A 18 12.26 -14.54 -5.73
CA TYR A 18 11.14 -15.29 -6.30
C TYR A 18 10.57 -14.51 -7.51
N PRO A 19 10.37 -15.16 -8.68
CA PRO A 19 10.07 -14.45 -9.93
C PRO A 19 8.64 -13.89 -10.02
N MET A 20 7.72 -14.31 -9.14
CA MET A 20 6.32 -13.90 -9.18
C MET A 20 5.91 -13.27 -7.85
N ILE A 21 6.20 -11.98 -7.71
CA ILE A 21 5.74 -11.17 -6.58
C ILE A 21 4.96 -9.95 -7.09
N ASN A 22 4.12 -9.38 -6.23
CA ASN A 22 3.33 -8.20 -6.53
C ASN A 22 3.18 -7.31 -5.29
N TYR A 23 2.73 -6.09 -5.52
CA TYR A 23 2.05 -5.32 -4.49
C TYR A 23 0.56 -5.62 -4.55
N GLU A 24 -0.09 -5.68 -3.39
CA GLU A 24 -1.54 -5.61 -3.29
C GLU A 24 -1.98 -4.15 -3.32
N TYR A 25 -2.99 -3.83 -4.13
CA TYR A 25 -3.44 -2.47 -4.33
C TYR A 25 -4.86 -2.27 -3.85
N ALA A 26 -5.08 -1.19 -3.08
CA ALA A 26 -6.41 -0.63 -2.84
C ALA A 26 -6.69 0.43 -3.92
N ILE A 27 -7.67 0.16 -4.79
CA ILE A 27 -8.10 1.12 -5.82
C ILE A 27 -9.18 2.04 -5.23
N VAL A 28 -8.85 3.33 -5.10
CA VAL A 28 -9.67 4.31 -4.38
C VAL A 28 -9.81 5.59 -5.20
N ASN A 29 -11.01 6.18 -5.22
CA ASN A 29 -11.24 7.50 -5.83
C ASN A 29 -10.68 8.61 -4.92
N SER A 30 -10.03 9.63 -5.48
CA SER A 30 -9.56 10.77 -4.68
C SER A 30 -10.69 11.61 -4.07
N ASN A 31 -11.90 11.55 -4.64
CA ASN A 31 -13.06 12.29 -4.16
C ASN A 31 -14.09 11.33 -3.54
N GLN A 32 -14.31 11.48 -2.25
CA GLN A 32 -15.29 10.76 -1.47
C GLN A 32 -16.58 11.57 -1.34
N LYS A 33 -17.64 10.92 -0.86
CA LYS A 33 -18.96 11.56 -0.74
C LYS A 33 -19.03 12.73 0.25
N ASP A 34 -18.16 12.71 1.27
CA ASP A 34 -18.08 13.71 2.33
C ASP A 34 -16.73 13.62 3.06
N ALA A 35 -16.39 14.68 3.79
CA ALA A 35 -15.14 14.80 4.54
C ALA A 35 -14.96 13.70 5.61
N ALA A 36 -16.04 13.26 6.26
CA ALA A 36 -15.97 12.21 7.28
C ALA A 36 -15.57 10.86 6.67
N THR A 37 -16.08 10.55 5.48
CA THR A 37 -15.72 9.35 4.72
C THR A 37 -14.29 9.45 4.23
N ALA A 38 -13.86 10.61 3.72
CA ALA A 38 -12.47 10.83 3.32
C ALA A 38 -11.51 10.60 4.48
N GLN A 39 -11.77 11.21 5.64
CA GLN A 39 -10.94 11.06 6.83
C GLN A 39 -10.90 9.62 7.35
N THR A 40 -12.05 8.94 7.38
CA THR A 40 -12.13 7.53 7.82
C THR A 40 -11.34 6.62 6.88
N LEU A 41 -11.45 6.86 5.57
CA LEU A 41 -10.72 6.10 4.55
C LEU A 41 -9.22 6.36 4.63
N GLN A 42 -8.80 7.61 4.84
CA GLN A 42 -7.39 7.93 5.08
C GLN A 42 -6.85 7.19 6.31
N ALA A 43 -7.56 7.25 7.43
CA ALA A 43 -7.14 6.61 8.67
C ALA A 43 -7.02 5.08 8.52
N PHE A 44 -8.00 4.45 7.86
CA PHE A 44 -7.97 3.01 7.60
C PHE A 44 -6.80 2.60 6.71
N LEU A 45 -6.58 3.30 5.59
CA LEU A 45 -5.49 2.97 4.68
C LEU A 45 -4.13 3.21 5.31
N HIS A 46 -3.97 4.28 6.09
CA HIS A 46 -2.73 4.54 6.84
C HIS A 46 -2.46 3.44 7.85
N TRP A 47 -3.47 3.04 8.63
CA TRP A 47 -3.37 1.92 9.55
C TRP A 47 -2.98 0.62 8.84
N ALA A 48 -3.58 0.33 7.68
CA ALA A 48 -3.32 -0.90 6.93
C ALA A 48 -1.86 -1.03 6.46
N ILE A 49 -1.21 0.09 6.10
CA ILE A 49 0.20 0.10 5.66
C ILE A 49 1.21 0.28 6.81
N THR A 50 0.73 0.49 8.05
CA THR A 50 1.55 0.65 9.25
C THR A 50 1.28 -0.48 10.24
N ASP A 51 0.36 -0.31 11.19
CA ASP A 51 -0.01 -1.31 12.19
C ASP A 51 -0.49 -2.63 11.54
N GLY A 52 -1.35 -2.55 10.53
CA GLY A 52 -1.86 -3.71 9.79
C GLY A 52 -0.81 -4.41 8.93
N ASN A 53 0.31 -3.74 8.66
CA ASN A 53 1.46 -4.27 7.94
C ASN A 53 2.51 -4.88 8.89
N GLY A 54 2.24 -4.89 10.20
CA GLY A 54 3.04 -5.61 11.21
C GLY A 54 2.99 -7.12 10.98
N THR A 55 4.02 -7.85 11.39
CA THR A 55 4.21 -9.28 11.07
C THR A 55 3.03 -10.19 11.42
N ASP A 56 2.20 -9.80 12.38
CA ASP A 56 1.12 -10.64 12.90
C ASP A 56 -0.01 -10.87 11.90
N PHE A 57 -0.27 -9.95 10.96
CA PHE A 57 -1.31 -10.14 9.93
C PHE A 57 -0.75 -10.76 8.63
N PRO A 58 0.20 -10.11 7.92
CA PRO A 58 0.84 -10.65 6.72
C PRO A 58 1.32 -12.09 6.82
N ASN A 59 1.93 -12.51 7.95
CA ASN A 59 2.47 -13.87 8.06
C ASN A 59 1.38 -14.96 7.99
N GLN A 60 0.16 -14.67 8.41
CA GLN A 60 -0.97 -15.62 8.34
C GLN A 60 -1.36 -15.95 6.90
N VAL A 61 -1.06 -15.06 5.97
CA VAL A 61 -1.35 -15.19 4.54
C VAL A 61 -0.08 -15.21 3.68
N HIS A 62 1.08 -15.41 4.31
CA HIS A 62 2.39 -15.44 3.65
C HIS A 62 2.76 -14.16 2.88
N PHE A 63 2.20 -13.02 3.27
CA PHE A 63 2.56 -11.72 2.75
C PHE A 63 3.83 -11.18 3.42
N GLN A 64 4.51 -10.28 2.74
CA GLN A 64 5.66 -9.57 3.27
C GLN A 64 5.29 -8.11 3.54
N PRO A 65 5.83 -7.50 4.61
CA PRO A 65 5.55 -6.11 4.93
C PRO A 65 6.09 -5.18 3.84
N LEU A 66 5.37 -4.07 3.60
CA LEU A 66 5.85 -3.00 2.73
C LEU A 66 7.19 -2.42 3.23
N PRO A 67 8.17 -2.19 2.35
CA PRO A 67 9.38 -1.45 2.69
C PRO A 67 9.04 -0.01 3.10
N ALA A 68 9.81 0.57 4.03
CA ALA A 68 9.56 1.92 4.56
C ALA A 68 9.47 3.02 3.47
N SER A 69 10.26 2.88 2.39
CA SER A 69 10.20 3.81 1.25
C SER A 69 8.87 3.74 0.49
N VAL A 70 8.26 2.56 0.43
CA VAL A 70 6.95 2.33 -0.20
C VAL A 70 5.83 2.83 0.71
N VAL A 71 5.91 2.59 2.02
CA VAL A 71 4.98 3.16 3.02
C VAL A 71 4.90 4.68 2.88
N LYS A 72 6.04 5.36 2.79
CA LYS A 72 6.11 6.82 2.59
C LYS A 72 5.43 7.28 1.29
N LEU A 73 5.58 6.52 0.21
CA LEU A 73 4.90 6.83 -1.05
C LEU A 73 3.39 6.59 -0.94
N SER A 74 2.96 5.57 -0.19
CA SER A 74 1.55 5.25 0.03
C SER A 74 0.87 6.31 0.88
N ASP A 75 1.49 6.80 1.94
CA ASP A 75 0.99 7.96 2.71
C ASP A 75 0.79 9.19 1.82
N ALA A 76 1.72 9.45 0.90
CA ALA A 76 1.60 10.56 -0.05
C ALA A 76 0.43 10.39 -1.04
N GLN A 77 -0.01 9.16 -1.32
CA GLN A 77 -1.22 8.91 -2.12
C GLN A 77 -2.48 9.01 -1.27
N ILE A 78 -2.47 8.44 -0.06
CA ILE A 78 -3.59 8.48 0.88
C ILE A 78 -3.97 9.94 1.23
N ALA A 79 -2.98 10.80 1.43
CA ALA A 79 -3.19 12.22 1.72
C ALA A 79 -3.92 12.99 0.60
N LYS A 80 -4.06 12.42 -0.60
CA LYS A 80 -4.81 13.03 -1.72
C LYS A 80 -6.32 12.74 -1.67
N ILE A 81 -6.77 11.87 -0.76
CA ILE A 81 -8.19 11.52 -0.61
C ILE A 81 -8.90 12.69 0.09
N SER A 82 -9.91 13.26 -0.55
CA SER A 82 -10.74 14.37 -0.04
C SER A 82 -12.22 14.10 -0.25
N GLY A 83 -13.11 14.90 0.33
CA GLY A 83 -14.57 14.78 0.19
C GLY A 83 -15.28 15.94 0.84
#